data_AF-A0A540VIP4-F1
#
_entry.id   AF-A0A540VIP4-F1
#
_cell.length_a   1.000
_cell.length_b   1.000
_cell.length_c   1.000
_cell.angle_alpha   90.00
_cell.angle_beta   90.00
_cell.angle_gamma   90.00
#
_symmetry.space_group_name_H-M   'P 1'
#
loop_
_entity.id
_entity.type
_entity.pdbx_description
1 polymer ?
#
loop_
_entity_poly.entity_id
_entity_poly.type
_entity_poly.pdbx_seq_one_letter_code
_entity_poly.pdbx_strand_id
1 'polypeptide(L)'
;MRPAPVGRFLYSGERRVNAMHPSPPSAPQVLATRLQASYERLWQVLSLLEPQELDKAVLPGGWTPKALLAHIAFWDDYQTRRMQAALAGTAARRGREPIQMDNDQRAQVDAHRPWTAIVAEADGARARMVQFVQQLSPEALQGTYSEGEETLNLERLIRHMVHHTQSHTQELLHYCGSLQRWTRPGLRHFFQEQYETLMAAIGGFHEDTLLSARVCGSWSIRDVLAHVLAWNEYGYHLAKGWPEPAPASLAPWQREPGESLDALNRRLLDARSSLDPIQIADGLITWHRRLLRLFDQATDEALNTQGQTWMGPLPLSGVFFEIARHEAEHAAQIWQFRADSGLPRGNPSLPR
;
A
#
# COMPACT_ATOMS: atom_id res chain seq x y z
N MET A 1 -73.98 -24.95 -24.74
CA MET A 1 -73.12 -26.03 -25.27
C MET A 1 -71.72 -25.89 -24.66
N ARG A 2 -71.26 -26.92 -23.95
CA ARG A 2 -69.85 -27.20 -23.54
C ARG A 2 -68.99 -27.55 -24.80
N PRO A 3 -67.63 -27.68 -24.78
CA PRO A 3 -66.75 -28.04 -23.65
C PRO A 3 -65.34 -27.35 -23.59
N ALA A 4 -64.57 -27.66 -22.54
CA ALA A 4 -63.09 -27.59 -22.52
C ALA A 4 -62.51 -28.98 -22.93
N PRO A 5 -61.27 -29.08 -23.47
CA PRO A 5 -60.18 -29.65 -22.64
C PRO A 5 -58.70 -29.30 -23.00
N VAL A 6 -57.83 -29.36 -21.98
CA VAL A 6 -56.53 -30.09 -21.86
C VAL A 6 -55.39 -29.90 -22.90
N GLY A 7 -54.25 -29.34 -22.44
CA GLY A 7 -52.97 -30.06 -22.31
C GLY A 7 -51.95 -30.16 -23.47
N ARG A 8 -50.71 -29.74 -23.14
CA ARG A 8 -49.37 -30.33 -23.45
C ARG A 8 -48.75 -30.16 -24.85
N PHE A 9 -47.59 -29.47 -24.93
CA PHE A 9 -46.35 -29.80 -25.68
C PHE A 9 -45.20 -28.96 -25.06
N LEU A 10 -44.37 -29.53 -24.19
CA LEU A 10 -43.05 -30.16 -24.42
C LEU A 10 -41.89 -29.18 -24.70
N TYR A 11 -41.04 -29.06 -23.67
CA TYR A 11 -39.57 -28.92 -23.68
C TYR A 11 -38.91 -28.25 -24.90
N SER A 12 -38.34 -27.06 -24.67
CA SER A 12 -37.16 -26.61 -25.41
C SER A 12 -36.17 -25.89 -24.49
N GLY A 13 -35.14 -26.63 -24.08
CA GLY A 13 -33.79 -26.16 -23.79
C GLY A 13 -33.63 -24.99 -22.83
N GLU A 14 -33.54 -25.29 -21.53
CA GLU A 14 -32.73 -24.49 -20.62
C GLU A 14 -31.28 -24.51 -21.13
N ARG A 15 -30.86 -23.44 -21.83
CA ARG A 15 -29.44 -23.10 -21.91
C ARG A 15 -29.01 -22.72 -20.51
N ARG A 16 -28.45 -23.69 -19.77
CA ARG A 16 -27.56 -23.38 -18.67
C ARG A 16 -26.44 -22.52 -19.23
N VAL A 17 -26.53 -21.23 -18.98
CA VAL A 17 -25.38 -20.33 -19.03
C VAL A 17 -24.47 -20.85 -17.91
N ASN A 18 -23.50 -21.68 -18.26
CA ASN A 18 -22.40 -21.98 -17.36
C ASN A 18 -21.77 -20.62 -17.05
N ALA A 19 -21.98 -20.13 -15.83
CA ALA A 19 -21.17 -19.07 -15.28
C ALA A 19 -19.72 -19.55 -15.37
N MET A 20 -18.98 -19.08 -16.37
CA MET A 20 -17.54 -19.26 -16.44
C MET A 20 -16.98 -18.56 -15.22
N HIS A 21 -16.67 -19.33 -14.18
CA HIS A 21 -15.73 -18.86 -13.19
C HIS A 21 -14.43 -18.51 -13.92
N PRO A 22 -13.91 -17.28 -13.78
CA PRO A 22 -12.66 -16.92 -14.42
C PRO A 22 -11.57 -17.90 -13.94
N SER A 23 -10.81 -18.45 -14.89
CA SER A 23 -9.64 -19.26 -14.57
C SER A 23 -8.71 -18.47 -13.64
N PRO A 24 -8.06 -19.12 -12.68
CA PRO A 24 -7.11 -18.44 -11.80
C PRO A 24 -6.02 -17.75 -12.64
N PRO A 25 -5.52 -16.57 -12.22
CA PRO A 25 -4.47 -15.87 -12.94
C PRO A 25 -3.20 -16.72 -13.03
N SER A 26 -2.52 -16.72 -14.18
CA SER A 26 -1.25 -17.45 -14.30
C SER A 26 -0.11 -16.72 -13.57
N ALA A 27 0.99 -17.41 -13.30
CA ALA A 27 2.12 -16.85 -12.57
C ALA A 27 2.65 -15.52 -13.14
N PRO A 28 2.81 -15.35 -14.47
CA PRO A 28 3.08 -14.05 -15.08
C PRO A 28 2.09 -12.93 -14.69
N GLN A 29 0.78 -13.17 -14.75
CA GLN A 29 -0.21 -12.14 -14.38
C GLN A 29 -0.15 -11.78 -12.89
N VAL A 30 0.12 -12.76 -12.02
CA VAL A 30 0.32 -12.51 -10.59
C VAL A 30 1.54 -11.60 -10.36
N LEU A 31 2.66 -11.85 -11.03
CA LEU A 31 3.86 -11.01 -10.91
C LEU A 31 3.66 -9.61 -11.50
N ALA A 32 3.00 -9.50 -12.66
CA ALA A 32 2.65 -8.21 -13.25
C ALA A 32 1.76 -7.37 -12.31
N THR A 33 0.77 -8.01 -11.68
CA THR A 33 -0.09 -7.35 -10.67
C THR A 33 0.74 -6.86 -9.48
N ARG A 34 1.71 -7.64 -9.01
CA ARG A 34 2.60 -7.24 -7.91
C ARG A 34 3.53 -6.07 -8.29
N LEU A 35 4.05 -6.05 -9.52
CA LEU A 35 4.84 -4.92 -10.03
C LEU A 35 4.00 -3.64 -10.11
N GLN A 36 2.77 -3.74 -10.58
CA GLN A 36 1.86 -2.60 -10.66
C GLN A 36 1.51 -2.10 -9.25
N ALA A 37 1.10 -2.99 -8.35
CA ALA A 37 0.75 -2.64 -6.98
C ALA A 37 1.94 -2.02 -6.20
N SER A 38 3.17 -2.50 -6.41
CA SER A 38 4.34 -1.90 -5.75
C SER A 38 4.63 -0.49 -6.26
N TYR A 39 4.38 -0.22 -7.54
CA TYR A 39 4.55 1.11 -8.14
C TYR A 39 3.44 2.08 -7.74
N GLU A 40 2.19 1.62 -7.67
CA GLU A 40 1.08 2.41 -7.13
C GLU A 40 1.34 2.79 -5.68
N ARG A 41 1.87 1.86 -4.88
CA ARG A 41 2.24 2.15 -3.50
C ARG A 41 3.37 3.19 -3.39
N LEU A 42 4.37 3.12 -4.28
CA LEU A 42 5.40 4.17 -4.37
C LEU A 42 4.77 5.54 -4.62
N TRP A 43 3.84 5.63 -5.59
CA TRP A 43 3.15 6.88 -5.92
C TRP A 43 2.29 7.42 -4.78
N GLN A 44 1.60 6.54 -4.05
CA GLN A 44 0.86 6.94 -2.86
C GLN A 44 1.78 7.65 -1.85
N VAL A 45 2.97 7.10 -1.61
CA VAL A 45 3.93 7.71 -0.67
C VAL A 45 4.55 9.00 -1.24
N LEU A 46 4.90 9.03 -2.53
CA LEU A 46 5.38 10.25 -3.18
C LEU A 46 4.36 11.39 -3.14
N SER A 47 3.06 11.07 -3.22
CA SER A 47 1.99 12.06 -3.13
C SER A 47 1.86 12.71 -1.75
N LEU A 48 2.49 12.15 -0.72
CA LEU A 48 2.56 12.74 0.62
C LEU A 48 3.58 13.87 0.71
N LEU A 49 4.48 13.99 -0.26
CA LEU A 49 5.58 14.96 -0.25
C LEU A 49 5.15 16.30 -0.82
N GLU A 50 5.57 17.38 -0.18
CA GLU A 50 5.47 18.72 -0.71
C GLU A 50 6.39 18.87 -1.95
N PRO A 51 6.04 19.72 -2.93
CA PRO A 51 6.84 19.87 -4.15
C PRO A 51 8.32 20.17 -3.88
N GLN A 52 8.63 20.96 -2.84
CA GLN A 52 10.01 21.28 -2.46
C GLN A 52 10.77 20.09 -1.85
N GLU A 53 10.08 19.14 -1.22
CA GLU A 53 10.68 17.94 -0.63
C GLU A 53 11.19 17.00 -1.73
N LEU A 54 10.54 16.96 -2.90
CA LEU A 54 10.98 16.14 -4.03
C LEU A 54 12.42 16.44 -4.46
N ASP A 55 12.82 17.71 -4.39
CA ASP A 55 14.15 18.19 -4.82
C ASP A 55 15.15 18.35 -3.68
N LYS A 56 14.68 18.57 -2.44
CA LYS A 56 15.53 19.01 -1.33
C LYS A 56 15.60 18.04 -0.16
N ALA A 57 14.61 17.16 0.00
CA ALA A 57 14.67 16.16 1.05
C ALA A 57 15.85 15.22 0.80
N VAL A 58 16.49 14.78 1.87
CA VAL A 58 17.57 13.79 1.83
C VAL A 58 17.06 12.56 2.53
N LEU A 59 16.80 11.50 1.77
CA LEU A 59 16.36 10.21 2.28
C LEU A 59 17.49 9.51 3.06
N PRO A 60 17.21 8.47 3.85
CA PRO A 60 18.26 7.72 4.56
C PRO A 60 19.41 7.22 3.67
N GLY A 61 19.12 6.88 2.40
CA GLY A 61 20.13 6.51 1.40
C GLY A 61 20.94 7.68 0.82
N GLY A 62 20.72 8.92 1.27
CA GLY A 62 21.43 10.12 0.81
C GLY A 62 20.87 10.75 -0.47
N TRP A 63 19.86 10.13 -1.09
CA TRP A 63 19.26 10.62 -2.33
C TRP A 63 18.02 11.49 -2.07
N THR A 64 17.66 12.31 -3.06
CA THR A 64 16.37 13.00 -3.07
C THR A 64 15.25 12.06 -3.53
N PRO A 65 13.97 12.30 -3.16
CA PRO A 65 12.84 11.55 -3.71
C PRO A 65 12.82 11.53 -5.24
N LYS A 66 13.20 12.65 -5.87
CA LYS A 66 13.34 12.75 -7.32
C LYS A 66 14.41 11.80 -7.90
N ALA A 67 15.60 11.79 -7.31
CA ALA A 67 16.67 10.90 -7.75
C ALA A 67 16.30 9.42 -7.53
N LEU A 68 15.62 9.10 -6.43
CA LEU A 68 15.11 7.76 -6.16
C LEU A 68 14.10 7.29 -7.21
N LEU A 69 13.14 8.14 -7.62
CA LEU A 69 12.19 7.77 -8.68
C LEU A 69 12.91 7.55 -10.03
N ALA A 70 13.87 8.41 -10.37
CA ALA A 70 14.67 8.26 -11.59
C ALA A 70 15.51 6.96 -11.59
N HIS A 71 16.05 6.59 -10.43
CA HIS A 71 16.74 5.31 -10.22
C HIS A 71 15.81 4.11 -10.47
N ILE A 72 14.59 4.14 -9.93
CA ILE A 72 13.60 3.08 -10.18
C ILE A 72 13.28 3.01 -11.67
N ALA A 73 13.03 4.14 -12.33
CA ALA A 73 12.76 4.21 -13.77
C ALA A 73 13.88 3.58 -14.61
N PHE A 74 15.13 3.92 -14.28
CA PHE A 74 16.31 3.38 -14.95
C PHE A 74 16.39 1.86 -14.81
N TRP A 75 16.24 1.35 -13.59
CA TRP A 75 16.33 -0.09 -13.36
C TRP A 75 15.16 -0.86 -13.95
N ASP A 76 13.96 -0.28 -13.97
CA ASP A 76 12.82 -0.87 -14.66
C ASP A 76 13.10 -1.04 -16.16
N ASP A 77 13.61 0.01 -16.81
CA ASP A 77 13.93 -0.03 -18.23
C ASP A 77 15.10 -0.99 -18.53
N TYR A 78 16.20 -0.88 -17.78
CA TYR A 78 17.39 -1.70 -17.98
C TYR A 78 17.07 -3.19 -17.80
N GLN A 79 16.36 -3.57 -16.74
CA GLN A 79 16.04 -4.98 -16.50
C GLN A 79 15.02 -5.50 -17.52
N THR A 80 14.08 -4.67 -17.99
CA THR A 80 13.18 -5.05 -19.08
C THR A 80 13.95 -5.37 -20.36
N ARG A 81 14.88 -4.49 -20.78
CA ARG A 81 15.73 -4.73 -21.97
C ARG A 81 16.63 -5.96 -21.80
N ARG A 82 17.17 -6.17 -20.60
CA ARG A 82 17.97 -7.36 -20.27
C ARG A 82 17.17 -8.65 -20.44
N MET A 83 15.94 -8.70 -19.90
CA MET A 83 15.05 -9.85 -20.04
C MET A 83 14.65 -10.10 -21.50
N GLN A 84 14.37 -9.04 -22.25
CA GLN A 84 14.08 -9.15 -23.69
C GLN A 84 15.28 -9.72 -24.48
N ALA A 85 16.49 -9.25 -24.19
CA ALA A 85 17.71 -9.73 -24.82
C ALA A 85 18.01 -11.21 -24.49
N ALA A 86 17.66 -11.65 -23.27
CA ALA A 86 17.77 -13.05 -22.86
C ALA A 86 16.81 -13.95 -23.64
N LEU A 87 15.54 -13.54 -23.76
CA LEU A 87 14.53 -14.27 -24.55
C LEU A 87 14.86 -14.33 -26.04
N ALA A 88 15.44 -13.25 -26.58
CA ALA A 88 15.88 -13.20 -27.97
C ALA A 88 17.20 -13.97 -28.24
N GLY A 89 17.85 -14.52 -27.20
CA GLY A 89 19.15 -15.19 -27.29
C GLY A 89 20.31 -14.25 -27.63
N THR A 90 20.10 -12.93 -27.66
CA THR A 90 21.17 -11.96 -27.92
C THR A 90 22.07 -11.79 -26.70
N ALA A 91 21.53 -11.94 -25.49
CA ALA A 91 22.30 -11.89 -24.25
C ALA A 91 23.32 -13.04 -24.14
N ALA A 92 23.02 -14.22 -24.68
CA ALA A 92 23.96 -15.35 -24.71
C ALA A 92 25.23 -15.00 -25.51
N ARG A 93 25.11 -14.22 -26.59
CA ARG A 93 26.23 -13.84 -27.46
C ARG A 93 27.00 -12.61 -26.96
N ARG A 94 26.29 -11.64 -26.39
CA ARG A 94 26.86 -10.33 -26.02
C ARG A 94 27.18 -10.19 -24.54
N GLY A 95 26.68 -11.10 -23.70
CA GLY A 95 26.69 -10.94 -22.25
C GLY A 95 25.77 -9.81 -21.79
N ARG A 96 25.91 -9.47 -20.51
CA ARG A 96 25.20 -8.37 -19.86
C ARG A 96 25.69 -7.02 -20.39
N GLU A 97 24.77 -6.13 -20.72
CA GLU A 97 25.13 -4.76 -21.12
C GLU A 97 25.83 -4.02 -19.96
N PRO A 98 27.01 -3.42 -20.19
CA PRO A 98 27.74 -2.72 -19.14
C PRO A 98 26.99 -1.46 -18.70
N ILE A 99 26.87 -1.31 -17.38
CA ILE A 99 26.33 -0.10 -16.75
C ILE A 99 27.42 0.97 -16.77
N GLN A 100 27.10 2.12 -17.37
CA GLN A 100 28.08 3.21 -17.60
C GLN A 100 28.31 4.11 -16.39
N MET A 101 27.29 4.25 -15.53
CA MET A 101 27.32 5.07 -14.32
C MET A 101 26.86 4.22 -13.16
N ASP A 102 27.55 4.32 -12.03
CA ASP A 102 26.99 3.77 -10.80
C ASP A 102 25.73 4.55 -10.37
N ASN A 103 25.05 4.04 -9.35
CA ASN A 103 23.78 4.63 -8.92
C ASN A 103 23.96 6.04 -8.35
N ASP A 104 25.07 6.35 -7.68
CA ASP A 104 25.30 7.65 -7.06
C ASP A 104 25.63 8.72 -8.10
N GLN A 105 26.45 8.37 -9.10
CA GLN A 105 26.71 9.20 -10.27
C GLN A 105 25.41 9.50 -11.03
N ARG A 106 24.57 8.48 -11.22
CA ARG A 106 23.26 8.65 -11.85
C ARG A 106 22.33 9.54 -11.03
N ALA A 107 22.26 9.34 -9.71
CA ALA A 107 21.46 10.16 -8.81
C ALA A 107 21.87 11.65 -8.87
N GLN A 108 23.16 11.95 -8.94
CA GLN A 108 23.67 13.31 -9.12
C GLN A 108 23.23 13.93 -10.45
N VAL A 109 23.27 13.18 -11.55
CA VAL A 109 22.76 13.64 -12.85
C VAL A 109 21.25 13.89 -12.80
N ASP A 110 20.50 12.95 -12.21
CA ASP A 110 19.04 13.01 -12.14
C ASP A 110 18.54 14.14 -11.20
N ALA A 111 19.36 14.57 -10.23
CA ALA A 111 19.06 15.72 -9.38
C ALA A 111 18.86 17.04 -10.16
N HIS A 112 19.42 17.16 -11.37
CA HIS A 112 19.27 18.36 -12.21
C HIS A 112 18.17 18.25 -13.27
N ARG A 113 17.54 17.08 -13.40
CA ARG A 113 16.50 16.86 -14.41
C ARG A 113 15.15 17.40 -13.95
N PRO A 114 14.28 17.81 -14.91
CA PRO A 114 12.94 18.26 -14.58
C PRO A 114 12.11 17.08 -14.09
N TRP A 115 11.36 17.29 -13.00
CA TRP A 115 10.49 16.29 -12.38
C TRP A 115 9.56 15.62 -13.41
N THR A 116 8.91 16.42 -14.26
CA THR A 116 7.97 15.91 -15.28
C THR A 116 8.59 14.91 -16.27
N ALA A 117 9.88 15.06 -16.61
CA ALA A 117 10.57 14.10 -17.46
C ALA A 117 10.86 12.79 -16.71
N ILE A 118 11.25 12.87 -15.45
CA ILE A 118 11.49 11.70 -14.60
C ILE A 118 10.19 10.91 -14.41
N VAL A 119 9.08 11.59 -14.14
CA VAL A 119 7.75 10.97 -14.02
C VAL A 119 7.36 10.24 -15.30
N ALA A 120 7.46 10.90 -16.46
CA ALA A 120 7.13 10.29 -17.74
C ALA A 120 7.99 9.06 -18.05
N GLU A 121 9.27 9.08 -17.69
CA GLU A 121 10.16 7.94 -17.83
C GLU A 121 9.82 6.80 -16.88
N ALA A 122 9.52 7.09 -15.61
CA ALA A 122 9.15 6.09 -14.61
C ALA A 122 7.84 5.39 -15.00
N ASP A 123 6.81 6.16 -15.36
CA ASP A 123 5.52 5.62 -15.80
C ASP A 123 5.68 4.77 -17.06
N GLY A 124 6.45 5.26 -18.03
CA GLY A 124 6.74 4.53 -19.25
C GLY A 124 7.53 3.24 -19.01
N ALA A 125 8.57 3.28 -18.16
CA ALA A 125 9.40 2.13 -17.85
C ALA A 125 8.61 1.05 -17.10
N ARG A 126 7.82 1.44 -16.09
CA ARG A 126 6.96 0.51 -15.35
C ARG A 126 5.90 -0.10 -16.26
N ALA A 127 5.21 0.70 -17.07
CA ALA A 127 4.21 0.20 -18.00
C ALA A 127 4.80 -0.82 -18.98
N ARG A 128 5.99 -0.55 -19.54
CA ARG A 128 6.71 -1.50 -20.42
C ARG A 128 7.06 -2.79 -19.70
N MET A 129 7.55 -2.73 -18.46
CA MET A 129 7.86 -3.93 -17.69
C MET A 129 6.61 -4.75 -17.40
N VAL A 130 5.53 -4.12 -16.92
CA VAL A 130 4.26 -4.80 -16.62
C VAL A 130 3.71 -5.48 -17.87
N GLN A 131 3.67 -4.77 -19.00
CA GLN A 131 3.21 -5.32 -20.27
C GLN A 131 4.09 -6.49 -20.72
N PHE A 132 5.42 -6.37 -20.63
CA PHE A 132 6.36 -7.44 -20.96
C PHE A 132 6.08 -8.68 -20.12
N VAL A 133 5.93 -8.54 -18.80
CA VAL A 133 5.67 -9.67 -17.89
C VAL A 133 4.31 -10.31 -18.17
N GLN A 134 3.27 -9.53 -18.48
CA GLN A 134 1.94 -10.06 -18.83
C GLN A 134 1.94 -10.94 -20.09
N GLN A 135 2.88 -10.69 -21.01
CA GLN A 135 3.01 -11.41 -22.29
C GLN A 135 3.89 -12.65 -22.20
N LEU A 136 4.55 -12.91 -21.07
CA LEU A 136 5.35 -14.12 -20.88
C LEU A 136 4.46 -15.36 -20.79
N SER A 137 4.91 -16.46 -21.40
CA SER A 137 4.37 -17.77 -21.08
C SER A 137 4.93 -18.27 -19.73
N PRO A 138 4.23 -19.17 -19.02
CA PRO A 138 4.75 -19.78 -17.80
C PRO A 138 6.12 -20.45 -18.00
N GLU A 139 6.34 -21.08 -19.15
CA GLU A 139 7.60 -21.74 -19.51
C GLU A 139 8.73 -20.73 -19.70
N ALA A 140 8.44 -19.60 -20.37
CA ALA A 140 9.41 -18.52 -20.53
C ALA A 140 9.79 -17.87 -19.19
N LEU A 141 8.82 -17.74 -18.28
CA LEU A 141 9.05 -17.19 -16.95
C LEU A 141 9.98 -18.10 -16.11
N GLN A 142 9.77 -19.41 -16.18
CA GLN A 142 10.53 -20.42 -15.43
C GLN A 142 11.87 -20.79 -16.07
N GLY A 143 12.08 -20.40 -17.33
CA GLY A 143 13.31 -20.68 -18.07
C GLY A 143 14.57 -20.11 -17.42
N THR A 144 15.69 -20.74 -17.76
CA THR A 144 17.04 -20.26 -17.44
C THR A 144 17.73 -19.90 -18.76
N TYR A 145 18.21 -18.67 -18.85
CA TYR A 145 18.77 -18.08 -20.06
C TYR A 145 20.26 -17.79 -19.88
N SER A 146 21.07 -18.07 -20.89
CA SER A 146 22.48 -17.68 -20.89
C SER A 146 22.64 -16.17 -21.09
N GLU A 147 23.51 -15.56 -20.30
CA GLU A 147 23.93 -14.16 -20.39
C GLU A 147 25.47 -14.12 -20.34
N GLY A 148 26.10 -14.41 -21.49
CA GLY A 148 27.53 -14.70 -21.53
C GLY A 148 27.84 -15.98 -20.73
N GLU A 149 28.76 -15.87 -19.78
CA GLU A 149 29.13 -16.96 -18.86
C GLU A 149 28.13 -17.14 -17.70
N GLU A 150 27.22 -16.17 -17.51
CA GLU A 150 26.25 -16.18 -16.42
C GLU A 150 24.89 -16.74 -16.86
N THR A 151 24.03 -17.01 -15.88
CA THR A 151 22.63 -17.40 -16.14
C THR A 151 21.64 -16.41 -15.53
N LEU A 152 20.56 -16.18 -16.27
CA LEU A 152 19.45 -15.33 -15.88
C LEU A 152 18.16 -16.16 -15.76
N ASN A 153 17.46 -15.99 -14.63
CA ASN A 153 16.11 -16.50 -14.42
C ASN A 153 15.16 -15.31 -14.30
N LEU A 154 14.12 -15.29 -15.14
CA LEU A 154 13.24 -14.13 -15.27
C LEU A 154 12.36 -13.97 -14.03
N GLU A 155 11.81 -15.07 -13.51
CA GLU A 155 10.99 -15.03 -12.29
C GLU A 155 11.75 -14.41 -11.11
N ARG A 156 12.98 -14.85 -10.86
CA ARG A 156 13.82 -14.32 -9.78
C ARG A 156 14.08 -12.83 -9.98
N LEU A 157 14.36 -12.40 -11.21
CA LEU A 157 14.62 -10.99 -11.50
C LEU A 157 13.35 -10.12 -11.32
N ILE A 158 12.20 -10.57 -11.79
CA ILE A 158 10.93 -9.86 -11.64
C ILE A 158 10.55 -9.73 -10.15
N ARG A 159 10.72 -10.81 -9.36
CA ARG A 159 10.51 -10.77 -7.91
C ARG A 159 11.46 -9.78 -7.23
N HIS A 160 12.72 -9.74 -7.66
CA HIS A 160 13.67 -8.74 -7.20
C HIS A 160 13.20 -7.31 -7.53
N MET A 161 12.64 -7.06 -8.72
CA MET A 161 12.13 -5.73 -9.09
C MET A 161 10.91 -5.30 -8.26
N VAL A 162 10.01 -6.22 -7.92
CA VAL A 162 8.94 -5.95 -6.96
C VAL A 162 9.52 -5.53 -5.62
N HIS A 163 10.47 -6.31 -5.09
CA HIS A 163 11.12 -6.01 -3.80
C HIS A 163 11.91 -4.70 -3.83
N HIS A 164 12.62 -4.42 -4.92
CA HIS A 164 13.39 -3.19 -5.11
C HIS A 164 12.52 -1.94 -5.00
N THR A 165 11.36 -1.92 -5.66
CA THR A 165 10.40 -0.81 -5.53
C THR A 165 9.85 -0.71 -4.11
N GLN A 166 9.56 -1.84 -3.46
CA GLN A 166 9.08 -1.85 -2.07
C GLN A 166 10.12 -1.28 -1.10
N SER A 167 11.39 -1.65 -1.23
CA SER A 167 12.47 -1.14 -0.40
C SER A 167 12.64 0.37 -0.55
N HIS A 168 12.62 0.90 -1.79
CA HIS A 168 12.67 2.34 -2.02
C HIS A 168 11.42 3.08 -1.52
N THR A 169 10.26 2.45 -1.59
CA THR A 169 9.04 2.98 -0.97
C THR A 169 9.17 3.06 0.55
N GLN A 170 9.84 2.08 1.16
CA GLN A 170 10.13 2.07 2.60
C GLN A 170 11.08 3.20 3.01
N GLU A 171 12.08 3.52 2.18
CA GLU A 171 12.96 4.68 2.41
C GLU A 171 12.18 6.00 2.42
N LEU A 172 11.24 6.17 1.50
CA LEU A 172 10.35 7.34 1.47
C LEU A 172 9.42 7.39 2.69
N LEU A 173 8.85 6.26 3.10
CA LEU A 173 8.02 6.17 4.29
C LEU A 173 8.80 6.51 5.56
N HIS A 174 10.04 6.02 5.66
CA HIS A 174 10.93 6.38 6.76
C HIS A 174 11.10 7.90 6.84
N TYR A 175 11.42 8.56 5.72
CA TYR A 175 11.52 10.02 5.68
C TYR A 175 10.19 10.68 6.10
N CYS A 176 9.07 10.24 5.52
CA CYS A 176 7.75 10.80 5.76
C CYS A 176 7.36 10.79 7.25
N GLY A 177 7.75 9.77 8.00
CA GLY A 177 7.46 9.65 9.42
C GLY A 177 8.57 10.11 10.37
N SER A 178 9.70 10.60 9.85
CA SER A 178 10.86 10.95 10.66
C SER A 178 10.78 12.34 11.29
N LEU A 179 11.53 12.56 12.37
CA LEU A 179 11.79 13.89 12.93
C LEU A 179 12.74 14.74 12.06
N GLN A 180 13.26 14.19 10.95
CA GLN A 180 13.95 14.99 9.93
C GLN A 180 12.95 15.81 9.12
N ARG A 181 11.79 15.22 8.81
CA ARG A 181 10.69 15.90 8.12
C ARG A 181 9.89 16.78 9.06
N TRP A 182 9.59 16.27 10.25
CA TRP A 182 8.71 16.92 11.20
C TRP A 182 9.47 17.53 12.37
N THR A 183 9.04 18.71 12.81
CA THR A 183 9.27 19.07 14.22
C THR A 183 8.42 18.16 15.11
N ARG A 184 8.89 17.86 16.32
CA ARG A 184 8.10 17.06 17.27
C ARG A 184 6.70 17.63 17.53
N PRO A 185 6.51 18.95 17.76
CA PRO A 185 5.17 19.53 17.86
C PRO A 185 4.34 19.38 16.58
N GLY A 186 4.98 19.47 15.41
CA GLY A 186 4.32 19.28 14.11
C GLY A 186 3.79 17.86 13.93
N LEU A 187 4.60 16.84 14.20
CA LEU A 187 4.15 15.45 14.13
C LEU A 187 3.05 15.15 15.15
N ARG A 188 3.17 15.69 16.37
CA ARG A 188 2.12 15.57 17.39
C ARG A 188 0.80 16.18 16.94
N HIS A 189 0.85 17.38 16.35
CA HIS A 189 -0.32 18.07 15.81
C HIS A 189 -0.97 17.25 14.70
N PHE A 190 -0.18 16.83 13.72
CA PHE A 190 -0.64 15.96 12.64
C PHE A 190 -1.32 14.70 13.17
N PHE A 191 -0.71 14.01 14.15
CA PHE A 191 -1.28 12.83 14.79
C PHE A 191 -2.65 13.09 15.42
N GLN A 192 -2.79 14.20 16.15
CA GLN A 192 -4.06 14.59 16.77
C GLN A 192 -5.13 14.95 15.71
N GLU A 193 -4.74 15.70 14.69
CA GLU A 193 -5.62 16.20 13.64
C GLU A 193 -6.21 15.09 12.76
N GLN A 194 -5.43 14.04 12.46
CA GLN A 194 -5.95 12.92 11.66
C GLN A 194 -7.03 12.13 12.41
N TYR A 195 -6.84 11.92 13.72
CA TYR A 195 -7.88 11.34 14.57
C TYR A 195 -9.14 12.21 14.59
N GLU A 196 -9.00 13.53 14.78
CA GLU A 196 -10.13 14.46 14.78
C GLU A 196 -10.87 14.46 13.44
N THR A 197 -10.14 14.37 12.33
CA THR A 197 -10.68 14.29 10.98
C THR A 197 -11.49 13.01 10.76
N LEU A 198 -11.00 11.86 11.26
CA LEU A 198 -11.75 10.60 11.22
C LEU A 198 -13.05 10.70 12.03
N MET A 199 -12.99 11.23 13.26
CA MET A 199 -14.17 11.38 14.11
C MET A 199 -15.17 12.38 13.52
N ALA A 200 -14.69 13.46 12.89
CA ALA A 200 -15.53 14.40 12.17
C ALA A 200 -16.22 13.77 10.95
N ALA A 201 -15.55 12.86 10.23
CA ALA A 201 -16.08 12.17 9.06
C ALA A 201 -17.34 11.35 9.38
N ILE A 202 -17.45 10.82 10.60
CA ILE A 202 -18.61 10.02 11.03
C ILE A 202 -19.71 10.85 11.72
N GLY A 203 -19.42 12.12 12.07
CA GLY A 203 -20.33 12.98 12.82
C GLY A 203 -21.65 13.25 12.10
N GLY A 204 -22.77 12.95 12.76
CA GLY A 204 -24.12 13.20 12.22
C GLY A 204 -24.69 12.11 11.31
N PHE A 205 -24.03 10.96 11.18
CA PHE A 205 -24.67 9.79 10.59
C PHE A 205 -25.64 9.11 11.56
N HIS A 206 -26.73 8.57 11.02
CA HIS A 206 -27.58 7.63 11.75
C HIS A 206 -26.94 6.25 11.80
N GLU A 207 -27.30 5.46 12.81
CA GLU A 207 -26.80 4.09 13.00
C GLU A 207 -27.00 3.21 11.76
N ASP A 208 -28.18 3.29 11.12
CA ASP A 208 -28.46 2.56 9.88
C ASP A 208 -27.45 2.86 8.77
N THR A 209 -27.00 4.12 8.65
CA THR A 209 -25.97 4.51 7.68
C THR A 209 -24.62 3.92 8.06
N LEU A 210 -24.25 3.95 9.34
CA LEU A 210 -22.99 3.38 9.82
C LEU A 210 -22.89 1.88 9.50
N LEU A 211 -24.01 1.16 9.57
CA LEU A 211 -24.07 -0.29 9.35
C LEU A 211 -24.22 -0.69 7.87
N SER A 212 -24.88 0.13 7.05
CA SER A 212 -25.24 -0.24 5.67
C SER A 212 -24.36 0.39 4.59
N ALA A 213 -23.82 1.60 4.80
CA ALA A 213 -23.08 2.34 3.78
C ALA A 213 -21.72 1.70 3.48
N ARG A 214 -21.50 1.29 2.23
CA ARG A 214 -20.24 0.70 1.77
C ARG A 214 -19.28 1.78 1.31
N VAL A 215 -18.22 2.02 2.08
CA VAL A 215 -17.28 3.14 1.86
C VAL A 215 -15.88 2.70 1.46
N CYS A 216 -15.51 1.45 1.75
CA CYS A 216 -14.23 0.87 1.39
C CYS A 216 -14.47 -0.53 0.85
N GLY A 217 -14.62 -0.65 -0.48
CA GLY A 217 -15.03 -1.92 -1.11
C GLY A 217 -16.36 -2.41 -0.55
N SER A 218 -16.35 -3.58 0.11
CA SER A 218 -17.54 -4.18 0.73
C SER A 218 -17.73 -3.81 2.20
N TRP A 219 -16.85 -3.01 2.79
CA TRP A 219 -16.90 -2.70 4.23
C TRP A 219 -17.85 -1.54 4.53
N SER A 220 -18.66 -1.72 5.58
CA SER A 220 -19.43 -0.61 6.14
C SER A 220 -18.54 0.44 6.80
N ILE A 221 -19.09 1.63 7.10
CA ILE A 221 -18.42 2.60 7.97
C ILE A 221 -18.07 1.96 9.32
N ARG A 222 -19.00 1.19 9.92
CA ARG A 222 -18.76 0.46 11.16
C ARG A 222 -17.59 -0.53 11.04
N ASP A 223 -17.50 -1.25 9.92
CA ASP A 223 -16.40 -2.20 9.68
C ASP A 223 -15.05 -1.48 9.53
N VAL A 224 -15.03 -0.36 8.81
CA VAL A 224 -13.84 0.50 8.70
C VAL A 224 -13.40 1.01 10.08
N LEU A 225 -14.30 1.48 10.92
CA LEU A 225 -13.96 1.95 12.27
C LEU A 225 -13.45 0.80 13.17
N ALA A 226 -14.06 -0.38 13.10
CA ALA A 226 -13.58 -1.57 13.82
C ALA A 226 -12.18 -2.00 13.35
N HIS A 227 -11.90 -1.87 12.05
CA HIS A 227 -10.60 -2.10 11.47
C HIS A 227 -9.56 -1.08 11.97
N VAL A 228 -9.87 0.22 11.95
CA VAL A 228 -8.99 1.27 12.50
C VAL A 228 -8.72 1.03 13.98
N LEU A 229 -9.75 0.69 14.76
CA LEU A 229 -9.60 0.33 16.18
C LEU A 229 -8.59 -0.81 16.37
N ALA A 230 -8.68 -1.86 15.54
CA ALA A 230 -7.75 -2.97 15.59
C ALA A 230 -6.29 -2.54 15.32
N TRP A 231 -6.07 -1.62 14.39
CA TRP A 231 -4.72 -1.16 14.05
C TRP A 231 -4.19 -0.11 15.04
N ASN A 232 -5.04 0.68 15.69
CA ASN A 232 -4.65 1.55 16.80
C ASN A 232 -4.21 0.74 18.03
N GLU A 233 -4.87 -0.37 18.30
CA GLU A 233 -4.45 -1.34 19.32
C GLU A 233 -3.08 -1.94 19.02
N TYR A 234 -2.86 -2.40 17.79
CA TYR A 234 -1.55 -2.84 17.31
C TYR A 234 -0.49 -1.76 17.52
N GLY A 235 -0.78 -0.55 17.05
CA GLY A 235 0.10 0.60 17.14
C GLY A 235 0.51 0.90 18.59
N TYR A 236 -0.43 0.81 19.52
CA TYR A 236 -0.15 1.00 20.94
C TYR A 236 0.78 -0.10 21.47
N HIS A 237 0.49 -1.37 21.20
CA HIS A 237 1.31 -2.47 21.69
C HIS A 237 2.73 -2.44 21.13
N LEU A 238 2.86 -2.07 19.84
CA LEU A 238 4.13 -1.84 19.17
C LEU A 238 4.90 -0.69 19.82
N ALA A 239 4.29 0.49 19.95
CA ALA A 239 4.93 1.67 20.51
C ALA A 239 5.31 1.51 21.99
N LYS A 240 4.48 0.82 22.78
CA LYS A 240 4.73 0.57 24.21
C LYS A 240 5.94 -0.33 24.44
N GLY A 241 6.15 -1.31 23.58
CA GLY A 241 7.26 -2.27 23.66
C GLY A 241 8.48 -1.85 22.84
N TRP A 242 8.50 -0.62 22.30
CA TRP A 242 9.52 -0.20 21.35
C TRP A 242 10.94 -0.21 21.93
N PRO A 243 11.99 -0.61 21.18
CA PRO A 243 11.98 -1.06 19.77
C PRO A 243 11.69 -2.55 19.56
N GLU A 244 11.62 -3.33 20.62
CA GLU A 244 11.50 -4.80 20.58
C GLU A 244 10.24 -5.25 21.34
N PRO A 245 9.04 -5.05 20.76
CA PRO A 245 7.79 -5.41 21.43
C PRO A 245 7.73 -6.91 21.67
N ALA A 246 7.24 -7.30 22.85
CA ALA A 246 7.08 -8.71 23.19
C ALA A 246 6.18 -9.41 22.14
N PRO A 247 6.63 -10.52 21.51
CA PRO A 247 5.86 -11.18 20.46
C PRO A 247 4.43 -11.54 20.87
N ALA A 248 4.25 -11.96 22.12
CA ALA A 248 2.93 -12.27 22.69
C ALA A 248 1.96 -11.08 22.68
N SER A 249 2.45 -9.84 22.79
CA SER A 249 1.62 -8.63 22.74
C SER A 249 1.11 -8.30 21.34
N LEU A 250 1.77 -8.84 20.31
CA LEU A 250 1.41 -8.64 18.91
C LEU A 250 0.76 -9.88 18.26
N ALA A 251 0.63 -10.98 19.01
CA ALA A 251 0.12 -12.25 18.50
C ALA A 251 -1.20 -12.13 17.70
N PRO A 252 -2.20 -11.31 18.11
CA PRO A 252 -3.44 -11.17 17.33
C PRO A 252 -3.24 -10.64 15.90
N TRP A 253 -2.18 -9.87 15.65
CA TRP A 253 -1.86 -9.26 14.34
C TRP A 253 -0.80 -10.04 13.56
N GLN A 254 -0.27 -11.12 14.12
CA GLN A 254 0.65 -11.98 13.38
C GLN A 254 -0.12 -12.70 12.26
N ARG A 255 0.49 -12.73 11.08
CA ARG A 255 -0.04 -13.45 9.91
C ARG A 255 0.32 -14.91 10.04
N GLU A 256 -0.67 -15.77 9.84
CA GLU A 256 -0.39 -17.20 9.66
C GLU A 256 0.40 -17.43 8.36
N PRO A 257 1.23 -18.49 8.29
CA PRO A 257 1.94 -18.83 7.05
C PRO A 257 1.00 -18.92 5.85
N GLY A 258 1.22 -18.06 4.85
CA GLY A 258 0.37 -17.99 3.65
C GLY A 258 -0.91 -17.16 3.78
N GLU A 259 -1.24 -16.63 4.96
CA GLU A 259 -2.40 -15.77 5.17
C GLU A 259 -2.22 -14.43 4.44
N SER A 260 -3.15 -14.04 3.58
CA SER A 260 -3.16 -12.71 2.95
C SER A 260 -3.46 -11.60 3.96
N LEU A 261 -3.07 -10.36 3.67
CA LEU A 261 -3.42 -9.22 4.52
C LEU A 261 -4.95 -9.04 4.64
N ASP A 262 -5.70 -9.30 3.57
CA ASP A 262 -7.17 -9.26 3.59
C ASP A 262 -7.78 -10.33 4.50
N ALA A 263 -7.14 -11.49 4.61
CA ALA A 263 -7.56 -12.55 5.52
C ALA A 263 -7.30 -12.16 6.98
N LEU A 264 -6.12 -11.60 7.28
CA LEU A 264 -5.81 -11.04 8.60
C LEU A 264 -6.80 -9.94 8.97
N ASN A 265 -7.06 -9.00 8.07
CA ASN A 265 -7.99 -7.89 8.29
C ASN A 265 -9.42 -8.39 8.57
N ARG A 266 -9.90 -9.40 7.83
CA ARG A 266 -11.19 -10.03 8.12
C ARG A 266 -11.22 -10.69 9.49
N ARG A 267 -10.19 -11.44 9.87
CA ARG A 267 -10.08 -12.07 11.19
C ARG A 267 -10.10 -11.03 12.33
N LEU A 268 -9.39 -9.92 12.16
CA LEU A 268 -9.40 -8.81 13.13
C LEU A 268 -10.78 -8.14 13.22
N LEU A 269 -11.49 -8.00 12.10
CA LEU A 269 -12.85 -7.49 12.07
C LEU A 269 -13.84 -8.45 12.75
N ASP A 270 -13.75 -9.74 12.46
CA ASP A 270 -14.60 -10.79 13.03
C ASP A 270 -14.47 -10.86 14.56
N ALA A 271 -13.25 -10.70 15.08
CA ALA A 271 -12.97 -10.62 16.52
C ALA A 271 -13.67 -9.44 17.21
N ARG A 272 -14.15 -8.45 16.45
CA ARG A 272 -14.88 -7.27 16.92
C ARG A 272 -16.34 -7.28 16.51
N SER A 273 -16.87 -8.38 15.97
CA SER A 273 -18.25 -8.48 15.44
C SER A 273 -19.35 -8.15 16.48
N SER A 274 -19.10 -8.37 17.77
CA SER A 274 -20.05 -8.06 18.84
C SER A 274 -20.09 -6.59 19.26
N LEU A 275 -19.15 -5.76 18.80
CA LEU A 275 -19.09 -4.34 19.18
C LEU A 275 -20.09 -3.51 18.38
N ASP A 276 -20.90 -2.71 19.08
CA ASP A 276 -21.73 -1.69 18.46
C ASP A 276 -20.91 -0.43 18.07
N PRO A 277 -21.45 0.49 17.25
CA PRO A 277 -20.73 1.70 16.83
C PRO A 277 -20.27 2.61 17.98
N ILE A 278 -21.00 2.65 19.10
CA ILE A 278 -20.66 3.48 20.27
C ILE A 278 -19.43 2.87 20.97
N GLN A 279 -19.44 1.55 21.19
CA GLN A 279 -18.31 0.82 21.77
C GLN A 279 -17.04 0.95 20.93
N ILE A 280 -17.19 0.94 19.59
CA ILE A 280 -16.06 1.17 18.68
C ILE A 280 -15.53 2.59 18.82
N ALA A 281 -16.40 3.61 18.86
CA ALA A 281 -15.99 5.00 19.05
C ALA A 281 -15.29 5.24 20.40
N ASP A 282 -15.81 4.65 21.48
CA ASP A 282 -15.19 4.67 22.81
C ASP A 282 -13.83 3.97 22.83
N GLY A 283 -13.69 2.88 22.07
CA GLY A 283 -12.41 2.21 21.84
C GLY A 283 -11.41 3.14 21.13
N LEU A 284 -11.82 3.76 20.03
CA LEU A 284 -10.96 4.66 19.24
C LEU A 284 -10.42 5.82 20.09
N ILE A 285 -11.28 6.51 20.86
CA ILE A 285 -10.83 7.60 21.73
C ILE A 285 -9.90 7.10 22.86
N THR A 286 -10.16 5.91 23.38
CA THR A 286 -9.33 5.31 24.44
C THR A 286 -7.92 5.03 23.94
N TRP A 287 -7.79 4.39 22.78
CA TRP A 287 -6.49 4.02 22.22
C TRP A 287 -5.74 5.21 21.64
N HIS A 288 -6.45 6.18 21.04
CA HIS A 288 -5.85 7.46 20.63
C HIS A 288 -5.19 8.19 21.80
N ARG A 289 -5.92 8.37 22.91
CA ARG A 289 -5.37 9.01 24.12
C ARG A 289 -4.18 8.25 24.72
N ARG A 290 -4.16 6.92 24.58
CA ARG A 290 -3.02 6.10 25.03
C ARG A 290 -1.80 6.29 24.13
N LEU A 291 -1.99 6.27 22.82
CA LEU A 291 -0.94 6.54 21.83
C LEU A 291 -0.35 7.94 21.98
N LEU A 292 -1.20 8.96 22.08
CA LEU A 292 -0.76 10.34 22.27
C LEU A 292 0.06 10.49 23.56
N ARG A 293 -0.33 9.79 24.63
CA ARG A 293 0.43 9.77 25.88
C ARG A 293 1.81 9.11 25.72
N LEU A 294 1.92 8.04 24.94
CA LEU A 294 3.22 7.42 24.63
C LEU A 294 4.11 8.38 23.81
N PHE A 295 3.53 9.08 22.84
CA PHE A 295 4.25 10.10 22.06
C PHE A 295 4.78 11.23 22.97
N ASP A 296 3.94 11.73 23.87
CA ASP A 296 4.29 12.82 24.78
C ASP A 296 5.38 12.42 25.79
N GLN A 297 5.43 11.15 26.18
CA GLN A 297 6.42 10.62 27.12
C GLN A 297 7.75 10.22 26.48
N ALA A 298 7.76 9.92 25.17
CA ALA A 298 8.97 9.52 24.47
C ALA A 298 10.02 10.65 24.46
N THR A 299 11.32 10.34 24.49
CA THR A 299 12.37 11.32 24.19
C THR A 299 12.56 11.42 22.68
N ASP A 300 13.23 12.47 22.19
CA ASP A 300 13.56 12.59 20.75
C ASP A 300 14.49 11.46 20.31
N GLU A 301 15.37 10.98 21.20
CA GLU A 301 16.18 9.79 20.98
C GLU A 301 15.32 8.52 20.81
N ALA A 302 14.33 8.31 21.70
CA ALA A 302 13.40 7.20 21.57
C ALA A 302 12.56 7.31 20.28
N LEU A 303 12.10 8.50 19.92
CA LEU A 303 11.36 8.76 18.68
C LEU A 303 12.17 8.49 17.41
N ASN A 304 13.50 8.59 17.46
CA ASN A 304 14.40 8.29 16.35
C ASN A 304 14.93 6.84 16.37
N THR A 305 14.71 6.09 17.45
CA THR A 305 15.17 4.70 17.57
C THR A 305 14.48 3.82 16.53
N GLN A 306 15.27 3.07 15.77
CA GLN A 306 14.77 2.14 14.76
C GLN A 306 14.23 0.86 15.39
N GLY A 307 13.16 0.32 14.80
CA GLY A 307 12.56 -0.93 15.18
C GLY A 307 11.93 -1.61 13.97
N GLN A 308 11.72 -2.93 14.09
CA GLN A 308 11.11 -3.71 13.03
C GLN A 308 9.59 -3.64 13.12
N THR A 309 8.93 -3.23 12.04
CA THR A 309 7.49 -3.34 11.89
C THR A 309 7.13 -4.37 10.82
N TRP A 310 5.86 -4.69 10.69
CA TRP A 310 5.37 -5.54 9.60
C TRP A 310 5.50 -4.89 8.21
N MET A 311 5.65 -3.57 8.12
CA MET A 311 5.88 -2.83 6.88
C MET A 311 7.37 -2.69 6.53
N GLY A 312 8.26 -2.97 7.49
CA GLY A 312 9.69 -2.74 7.37
C GLY A 312 10.26 -1.97 8.55
N PRO A 313 11.57 -1.67 8.53
CA PRO A 313 12.21 -0.86 9.54
C PRO A 313 11.71 0.59 9.49
N LEU A 314 11.30 1.12 10.65
CA LEU A 314 10.87 2.51 10.84
C LEU A 314 11.42 3.04 12.17
N PRO A 315 11.60 4.37 12.32
CA PRO A 315 11.74 4.98 13.63
C PRO A 315 10.40 4.91 14.40
N LEU A 316 10.43 5.05 15.73
CA LEU A 316 9.20 5.12 16.54
C LEU A 316 8.27 6.27 16.09
N SER A 317 8.84 7.43 15.73
CA SER A 317 8.09 8.53 15.11
C SER A 317 7.33 8.10 13.86
N GLY A 318 7.92 7.21 13.06
CA GLY A 318 7.30 6.61 11.88
C GLY A 318 6.10 5.71 12.20
N VAL A 319 6.08 5.06 13.36
CA VAL A 319 4.90 4.30 13.82
C VAL A 319 3.71 5.23 14.07
N PHE A 320 3.94 6.35 14.76
CA PHE A 320 2.88 7.34 15.00
C PHE A 320 2.39 7.98 13.71
N PHE A 321 3.31 8.32 12.80
CA PHE A 321 2.97 8.83 11.48
C PHE A 321 2.08 7.85 10.70
N GLU A 322 2.43 6.56 10.66
CA GLU A 322 1.67 5.56 9.90
C GLU A 322 0.28 5.31 10.47
N ILE A 323 0.12 5.35 11.79
CA ILE A 323 -1.22 5.28 12.42
C ILE A 323 -2.06 6.48 11.99
N ALA A 324 -1.52 7.71 12.09
CA ALA A 324 -2.27 8.90 11.67
C ALA A 324 -2.62 8.87 10.17
N ARG A 325 -1.68 8.43 9.33
CA ARG A 325 -1.90 8.28 7.89
C ARG A 325 -3.00 7.26 7.59
N HIS A 326 -3.04 6.15 8.34
CA HIS A 326 -4.08 5.13 8.20
C HIS A 326 -5.47 5.66 8.59
N GLU A 327 -5.56 6.45 9.66
CA GLU A 327 -6.80 7.15 10.04
C GLU A 327 -7.24 8.14 8.96
N ALA A 328 -6.30 8.93 8.42
CA ALA A 328 -6.56 9.89 7.35
C ALA A 328 -7.08 9.22 6.07
N GLU A 329 -6.50 8.08 5.67
CA GLU A 329 -6.90 7.30 4.51
C GLU A 329 -8.38 6.86 4.60
N HIS A 330 -8.78 6.33 5.76
CA HIS A 330 -10.16 5.91 5.99
C HIS A 330 -11.13 7.09 6.20
N ALA A 331 -10.66 8.18 6.80
CA ALA A 331 -11.44 9.41 6.87
C ALA A 331 -11.78 9.94 5.47
N ALA A 332 -10.81 9.94 4.55
CA ALA A 332 -10.99 10.36 3.16
C ALA A 332 -12.04 9.51 2.43
N GLN A 333 -12.03 8.19 2.62
CA GLN A 333 -13.03 7.28 2.03
C GLN A 333 -14.46 7.60 2.53
N ILE A 334 -14.61 7.89 3.82
CA ILE A 334 -15.90 8.26 4.41
C ILE A 334 -16.36 9.65 3.91
N TRP A 335 -15.43 10.60 3.81
CA TRP A 335 -15.73 11.93 3.25
C TRP A 335 -16.13 11.87 1.78
N GLN A 336 -15.47 11.01 0.99
CA GLN A 336 -15.83 10.77 -0.40
C GLN A 336 -17.27 10.23 -0.50
N PHE A 337 -17.62 9.24 0.32
CA PHE A 337 -19.00 8.74 0.39
C PHE A 337 -20.02 9.84 0.73
N ARG A 338 -19.70 10.75 1.65
CA ARG A 338 -20.58 11.89 1.97
C ARG A 338 -20.79 12.80 0.77
N ALA A 339 -19.69 13.15 0.08
CA ALA A 339 -19.72 14.00 -1.08
C ALA A 339 -20.58 13.38 -2.19
N ASP A 340 -20.40 12.10 -2.47
CA ASP A 340 -21.15 11.36 -3.50
C ASP A 340 -22.63 11.19 -3.13
N SER A 341 -22.94 11.13 -1.84
CA SER A 341 -24.32 11.00 -1.33
C SER A 341 -25.06 12.33 -1.17
N GLY A 342 -24.40 13.47 -1.44
CA GLY A 342 -24.98 14.80 -1.24
C GLY A 342 -25.31 15.13 0.22
N LEU A 343 -24.70 14.41 1.19
CA LEU A 343 -24.93 14.64 2.60
C LEU A 343 -24.16 15.88 3.07
N PRO A 344 -24.72 16.69 3.99
CA PRO A 344 -24.02 17.86 4.50
C PRO A 344 -22.67 17.48 5.09
N ARG A 345 -21.69 18.39 4.96
CA ARG A 345 -20.44 18.24 5.71
C ARG A 345 -20.79 18.19 7.20
N GLY A 346 -20.27 17.17 7.91
CA GLY A 346 -20.27 17.18 9.37
C GLY A 346 -19.71 18.52 9.86
N ASN A 347 -20.19 18.97 11.03
CA ASN A 347 -19.96 20.32 11.57
C ASN A 347 -18.54 20.87 11.24
N PRO A 348 -18.41 21.97 10.47
CA PRO A 348 -17.15 22.40 9.83
C PRO A 348 -16.12 23.05 10.78
N SER A 349 -16.11 22.69 12.05
CA SER A 349 -15.27 23.32 13.08
C SER A 349 -13.84 22.74 13.15
N LEU A 350 -13.22 22.39 12.01
CA LEU A 350 -11.79 22.03 11.96
C LEU A 350 -11.11 22.84 10.84
N PRO A 351 -9.98 23.54 11.15
CA PRO A 351 -9.25 24.35 10.17
C PRO A 351 -8.60 23.48 9.07
N ARG A 352 -8.30 24.15 7.96
CA ARG A 352 -7.76 23.57 6.71
C ARG A 352 -6.30 23.17 6.79
#